data_AF-A0A855FMD4-F1
#
_entry.id   AF-A0A855FMD4-F1
#
_cell.length_a   1.000
_cell.length_b   1.000
_cell.length_c   1.000
_cell.angle_alpha   90.00
_cell.angle_beta   90.00
_cell.angle_gamma   90.00
#
_symmetry.space_group_name_H-M   'P 1'
#
loop_
_entity.id
_entity.type
_entity.pdbx_description
1 polymer ?
#
loop_
_entity_poly.entity_id
_entity_poly.type
_entity_poly.pdbx_seq_one_letter_code
_entity_poly.pdbx_strand_id
1 'polypeptide(L)'
;MKRTWPLLLLWLDLIYSFILNIVASVSLQQTPAPQNSLPLSPDIAFSWLQVITNGGMILTLSLAFYILLQLNRAVQQHKDWPMTPARIAALLIVLAFSLPAWWHWLWALWALAHGQAVVEWHNLHYLIVSILLLYPAYLCLRLLWIRYRQRNSMNASDSSV
;
A
#
# COMPACT_ATOMS: atom_id res chain seq x y z
N MET A 1 2.29 -4.56 20.30
CA MET A 1 1.79 -5.22 19.06
C MET A 1 0.28 -4.99 18.76
N LYS A 2 -0.52 -4.31 19.59
CA LYS A 2 -2.00 -4.30 19.46
C LYS A 2 -2.62 -3.51 18.27
N ARG A 3 -1.82 -2.85 17.40
CA ARG A 3 -2.32 -1.93 16.34
C ARG A 3 -1.67 -2.15 14.95
N THR A 4 -1.47 -3.39 14.52
CA THR A 4 -0.90 -3.68 13.18
C THR A 4 -1.81 -4.55 12.32
N TRP A 5 -2.95 -4.99 12.86
CA TRP A 5 -3.94 -5.82 12.17
C TRP A 5 -4.45 -5.23 10.84
N PRO A 6 -4.75 -3.91 10.73
CA PRO A 6 -5.17 -3.33 9.44
C PRO A 6 -4.10 -3.47 8.35
N LEU A 7 -2.83 -3.38 8.72
CA LEU A 7 -1.71 -3.54 7.79
C LEU A 7 -1.59 -4.99 7.31
N LEU A 8 -1.83 -5.96 8.20
CA LEU A 8 -1.82 -7.39 7.86
C LEU A 8 -2.98 -7.76 6.93
N LEU A 9 -4.17 -7.20 7.18
CA LEU A 9 -5.33 -7.39 6.31
C LEU A 9 -5.09 -6.83 4.91
N LEU A 10 -4.54 -5.61 4.79
CA LEU A 10 -4.13 -5.05 3.49
C LEU A 10 -3.07 -5.90 2.79
N TRP A 11 -2.14 -6.45 3.56
CA TRP A 11 -1.08 -7.29 3.01
C TRP A 11 -1.64 -8.62 2.47
N LEU A 12 -2.60 -9.22 3.18
CA LEU A 12 -3.27 -10.43 2.77
C LEU A 12 -4.16 -10.19 1.54
N ASP A 13 -4.83 -9.04 1.50
CA ASP A 13 -5.61 -8.59 0.34
C ASP A 13 -4.73 -8.42 -0.91
N LEU A 14 -3.56 -7.79 -0.78
CA LEU A 14 -2.57 -7.67 -1.86
C LEU A 14 -2.15 -9.03 -2.42
N ILE A 15 -1.90 -10.01 -1.55
CA ILE A 15 -1.54 -11.38 -1.97
C ILE A 15 -2.74 -12.04 -2.67
N TYR A 16 -3.94 -11.86 -2.14
CA TYR A 16 -5.15 -12.41 -2.76
C TYR A 16 -5.38 -11.84 -4.17
N SER A 17 -5.31 -10.52 -4.34
CA SER A 17 -5.41 -9.87 -5.65
C SER A 17 -4.31 -10.31 -6.61
N PHE A 18 -3.11 -10.64 -6.11
CA PHE A 18 -2.04 -11.19 -6.93
C PHE A 18 -2.37 -12.58 -7.47
N ILE A 19 -2.87 -13.46 -6.60
CA ILE A 19 -3.27 -14.82 -6.98
C ILE A 19 -4.36 -14.73 -8.05
N LEU A 20 -5.33 -13.84 -7.88
CA LEU A 20 -6.35 -13.58 -8.90
C LEU A 20 -5.74 -13.10 -10.23
N ASN A 21 -4.74 -12.22 -10.20
CA ASN A 21 -4.02 -11.80 -11.41
C ASN A 21 -3.29 -12.98 -12.08
N ILE A 22 -2.62 -13.86 -11.32
CA ILE A 22 -1.97 -15.06 -11.87
C ILE A 22 -3.02 -15.98 -12.51
N VAL A 23 -4.12 -16.26 -11.81
CA VAL A 23 -5.18 -17.15 -12.32
C VAL A 23 -5.78 -16.57 -13.60
N ALA A 24 -6.03 -15.26 -13.66
CA ALA A 24 -6.49 -14.59 -14.86
C ALA A 24 -5.50 -14.76 -16.03
N SER A 25 -4.20 -14.51 -15.79
CA SER A 25 -3.17 -14.68 -16.82
C SER A 25 -3.03 -16.13 -17.31
N VAL A 26 -3.17 -17.11 -16.43
CA VAL A 26 -3.15 -18.54 -16.79
C VAL A 26 -4.40 -18.92 -17.59
N SER A 27 -5.58 -18.41 -17.22
CA SER A 27 -6.83 -18.69 -17.95
C SER A 27 -6.81 -18.15 -19.39
N LEU A 28 -6.20 -16.99 -19.61
CA LEU A 28 -6.00 -16.43 -20.96
C LEU A 28 -5.11 -17.33 -21.82
N GLN A 29 -4.14 -18.01 -21.21
CA GLN A 29 -3.24 -18.94 -21.90
C GLN A 29 -3.92 -20.27 -22.29
N GLN A 30 -5.05 -20.60 -21.65
CA GLN A 30 -5.85 -21.79 -21.95
C GLN A 30 -6.91 -21.56 -23.03
N THR A 31 -7.08 -20.32 -23.52
CA THR A 31 -8.01 -20.02 -24.60
C THR A 31 -7.41 -20.52 -25.92
N PRO A 32 -8.10 -21.39 -26.69
CA PRO A 32 -7.51 -21.97 -27.90
C PRO A 32 -7.22 -20.87 -28.92
N ALA A 33 -5.96 -20.78 -29.36
CA ALA A 33 -5.61 -19.89 -30.47
C ALA A 33 -6.37 -20.32 -31.74
N PRO A 34 -6.96 -19.38 -32.51
CA PRO A 34 -7.55 -19.72 -33.80
C PRO A 34 -6.48 -20.34 -34.70
N GLN A 35 -6.82 -21.47 -35.33
CA GLN A 35 -5.93 -22.45 -35.99
C GLN A 35 -4.95 -21.93 -37.07
N ASN A 36 -4.94 -20.63 -37.40
CA ASN A 36 -4.23 -20.07 -38.55
C ASN A 36 -3.24 -18.92 -38.23
N SER A 37 -2.84 -18.69 -36.99
CA SER A 37 -1.81 -17.68 -36.67
C SER A 37 -0.50 -18.32 -36.18
N LEU A 38 0.60 -17.97 -36.85
CA LEU A 38 2.00 -18.27 -36.52
C LEU A 38 2.35 -18.04 -35.03
N PRO A 39 3.40 -18.73 -34.52
CA PRO A 39 3.55 -19.04 -33.11
C PRO A 39 4.04 -17.83 -32.32
N LEU A 40 3.49 -17.64 -31.12
CA LEU A 40 3.69 -16.52 -30.19
C LEU A 40 2.84 -15.28 -30.54
N SER A 41 1.55 -15.36 -30.22
CA SER A 41 0.70 -14.17 -30.16
C SER A 41 1.25 -13.18 -29.12
N PRO A 42 1.40 -11.88 -29.45
CA PRO A 42 1.86 -10.83 -28.54
C PRO A 42 1.11 -10.80 -27.19
N ASP A 43 -0.18 -11.14 -27.19
CA ASP A 43 -1.04 -11.11 -26.00
C ASP A 43 -0.56 -12.00 -24.85
N ILE A 44 0.10 -13.12 -25.17
CA ILE A 44 0.62 -14.05 -24.15
C ILE A 44 1.84 -13.42 -23.45
N ALA A 45 2.74 -12.77 -24.19
CA ALA A 45 3.90 -12.10 -23.61
C ALA A 45 3.50 -10.86 -22.79
N PHE A 46 2.50 -10.09 -23.23
CA PHE A 46 1.97 -8.94 -22.49
C PHE A 46 1.27 -9.35 -21.18
N SER A 47 0.55 -10.47 -21.16
CA SER A 47 -0.10 -10.99 -19.95
C SER A 47 0.92 -11.35 -18.86
N TRP A 48 2.02 -12.01 -19.21
CA TRP A 48 3.08 -12.33 -18.25
C TRP A 48 3.86 -11.10 -17.78
N LEU A 49 4.01 -10.09 -18.63
CA LEU A 49 4.59 -8.81 -18.23
C LEU A 49 3.74 -8.14 -17.14
N GLN A 50 2.41 -8.15 -17.27
CA GLN A 50 1.50 -7.66 -16.24
C GLN A 50 1.64 -8.43 -14.91
N VAL A 51 1.77 -9.76 -14.95
CA VAL A 51 2.02 -10.56 -13.72
C VAL A 51 3.33 -10.15 -13.06
N ILE A 52 4.40 -9.97 -13.84
CA ILE A 52 5.72 -9.54 -13.33
C ILE A 52 5.62 -8.14 -12.74
N THR A 53 4.97 -7.19 -13.42
CA THR A 53 4.78 -5.82 -12.93
C THR A 53 3.96 -5.79 -11.65
N ASN A 54 2.83 -6.50 -11.60
CA ASN A 54 1.97 -6.59 -10.41
C ASN A 54 2.72 -7.26 -9.26
N GLY A 55 3.44 -8.35 -9.52
CA GLY A 55 4.28 -9.05 -8.54
C GLY A 55 5.38 -8.16 -7.97
N GLY A 56 6.07 -7.40 -8.82
CA GLY A 56 7.08 -6.42 -8.39
C GLY A 56 6.48 -5.33 -7.50
N MET A 57 5.29 -4.84 -7.84
CA MET A 57 4.57 -3.84 -7.04
C MET A 57 4.21 -4.39 -5.65
N ILE A 58 3.73 -5.64 -5.57
CA ILE A 58 3.39 -6.31 -4.31
C ILE A 58 4.63 -6.56 -3.46
N LEU A 59 5.74 -7.04 -4.04
CA LEU A 59 7.01 -7.20 -3.31
C LEU A 59 7.50 -5.86 -2.74
N THR A 60 7.42 -4.80 -3.54
CA THR A 60 7.80 -3.45 -3.12
C THR A 60 6.92 -2.94 -1.99
N LEU A 61 5.60 -3.07 -2.10
CA LEU A 61 4.65 -2.69 -1.04
C LEU A 61 4.83 -3.52 0.22
N SER A 62 5.10 -4.82 0.08
CA SER A 62 5.39 -5.74 1.19
C SER A 62 6.61 -5.29 1.98
N LEU A 63 7.69 -4.96 1.29
CA LEU A 63 8.91 -4.44 1.91
C LEU A 63 8.64 -3.08 2.58
N ALA A 64 7.83 -2.22 1.95
CA ALA A 64 7.47 -0.93 2.48
C ALA A 64 6.66 -1.04 3.79
N PHE A 65 5.66 -1.92 3.81
CA PHE A 65 4.88 -2.23 5.03
C PHE A 65 5.75 -2.86 6.11
N TYR A 66 6.66 -3.76 5.74
CA TYR A 66 7.61 -4.35 6.68
C TYR A 66 8.49 -3.28 7.35
N ILE A 67 9.01 -2.32 6.58
CA ILE A 67 9.79 -1.18 7.09
C ILE A 67 8.93 -0.27 7.99
N LEU A 68 7.67 -0.02 7.64
CA LEU A 68 6.74 0.75 8.47
C LEU A 68 6.48 0.06 9.83
N LEU A 69 6.30 -1.25 9.84
CA LEU A 69 6.12 -2.03 11.07
C LEU A 69 7.38 -2.00 11.94
N GLN A 70 8.53 -2.11 11.31
CA GLN A 70 9.84 -1.96 11.91
C GLN A 70 10.00 -0.58 12.58
N LEU A 71 9.65 0.51 11.89
CA LEU A 71 9.62 1.86 12.45
C LEU A 71 8.66 1.98 13.65
N ASN A 72 7.45 1.41 13.53
CA ASN A 72 6.46 1.41 14.61
C ASN A 72 7.00 0.74 15.89
N ARG A 73 7.68 -0.41 15.72
CA ARG A 73 8.34 -1.10 16.85
C ARG A 73 9.45 -0.25 17.46
N ALA A 74 10.27 0.39 16.63
CA ALA A 74 11.37 1.22 17.09
C ALA A 74 10.91 2.42 17.92
N VAL A 75 9.89 3.12 17.44
CA VAL A 75 9.30 4.27 18.14
C VAL A 75 8.68 3.82 19.48
N GLN A 76 8.03 2.65 19.52
CA GLN A 76 7.49 2.09 20.77
C GLN A 76 8.57 1.67 21.77
N GLN A 77 9.72 1.25 21.28
CA GLN A 77 10.86 0.84 22.10
C GLN A 77 11.80 1.99 22.46
N HIS A 78 11.47 3.24 22.08
CA HIS A 78 12.34 4.41 22.24
C HIS A 78 13.77 4.18 21.71
N LYS A 79 13.91 3.34 20.67
CA LYS A 79 15.21 2.94 20.15
C LYS A 79 15.57 3.77 18.93
N ASP A 80 16.82 4.21 18.88
CA ASP A 80 17.34 4.91 17.72
C ASP A 80 17.32 4.02 16.48
N TRP A 81 16.52 4.44 15.51
CA TRP A 81 16.34 3.75 14.25
C TRP A 81 16.97 4.56 13.13
N PRO A 82 18.08 4.12 12.51
CA PRO A 82 18.73 4.92 11.48
C PRO A 82 17.83 5.07 10.25
N MET A 83 17.73 6.31 9.74
CA MET A 83 17.02 6.63 8.52
C MET A 83 17.96 6.43 7.33
N THR A 84 18.07 5.17 6.89
CA THR A 84 18.76 4.89 5.62
C THR A 84 17.90 5.37 4.45
N PRO A 85 18.50 5.77 3.31
CA PRO A 85 17.75 6.26 2.15
C PRO A 85 16.71 5.24 1.65
N ALA A 86 17.02 3.94 1.71
CA ALA A 86 16.07 2.87 1.38
C ALA A 86 14.83 2.85 2.29
N ARG A 87 15.00 3.14 3.60
CA ARG A 87 13.87 3.21 4.53
C ARG A 87 13.00 4.44 4.29
N ILE A 88 13.61 5.56 3.90
CA ILE A 88 12.88 6.78 3.54
C ILE A 88 12.08 6.53 2.26
N ALA A 89 12.69 5.93 1.24
CA ALA A 89 12.01 5.56 0.00
C ALA A 89 10.81 4.63 0.28
N ALA A 90 10.98 3.62 1.15
CA ALA A 90 9.90 2.76 1.58
C ALA A 90 8.73 3.52 2.24
N LEU A 91 9.03 4.46 3.14
CA LEU A 91 7.99 5.29 3.77
C LEU A 91 7.28 6.20 2.75
N LEU A 92 8.02 6.75 1.79
CA LEU A 92 7.46 7.54 0.69
C LEU A 92 6.56 6.69 -0.21
N ILE A 93 6.94 5.44 -0.50
CA ILE A 93 6.10 4.51 -1.25
C ILE A 93 4.79 4.24 -0.50
N VAL A 94 4.84 3.93 0.81
CA VAL A 94 3.62 3.76 1.61
C VAL A 94 2.74 5.01 1.49
N LEU A 95 3.33 6.19 1.63
CA LEU A 95 2.61 7.46 1.57
C LEU A 95 2.00 7.70 0.19
N ALA A 96 2.76 7.46 -0.89
CA ALA A 96 2.32 7.63 -2.27
C ALA A 96 1.14 6.73 -2.62
N PHE A 97 1.12 5.50 -2.09
CA PHE A 97 0.01 4.57 -2.32
C PHE A 97 -1.21 4.84 -1.42
N SER A 98 -1.04 5.48 -0.26
CA SER A 98 -2.12 5.66 0.73
C SER A 98 -2.72 7.07 0.80
N LEU A 99 -1.98 8.12 0.41
CA LEU A 99 -2.49 9.50 0.34
C LEU A 99 -3.63 9.68 -0.68
N PRO A 100 -3.60 9.05 -1.87
CA PRO A 100 -4.72 9.17 -2.80
C PRO A 100 -6.03 8.72 -2.17
N ALA A 101 -6.02 7.67 -1.34
CA ALA A 101 -7.23 7.20 -0.66
C ALA A 101 -7.82 8.26 0.28
N TRP A 102 -6.99 8.99 1.03
CA TRP A 102 -7.43 10.12 1.86
C TRP A 102 -8.11 11.21 1.02
N TRP A 103 -7.51 11.56 -0.13
CA TRP A 103 -8.07 12.55 -1.04
C TRP A 103 -9.42 12.11 -1.60
N HIS A 104 -9.53 10.86 -2.07
CA HIS A 104 -10.78 10.32 -2.62
C HIS A 104 -11.89 10.26 -1.56
N TRP A 105 -11.57 9.87 -0.32
CA TRP A 105 -12.54 9.90 0.77
C TRP A 105 -13.01 11.31 1.12
N LEU A 106 -12.12 12.31 1.05
CA LEU A 106 -12.49 13.71 1.29
C LEU A 106 -13.48 14.22 0.24
N TRP A 107 -13.25 13.88 -1.04
CA TRP A 107 -14.19 14.17 -2.12
C TRP A 107 -15.48 13.37 -2.02
N ALA A 108 -15.41 12.09 -1.65
CA ALA A 108 -16.59 11.25 -1.49
C ALA A 108 -17.52 11.79 -0.38
N LEU A 109 -16.95 12.22 0.75
CA LEU A 109 -17.70 12.88 1.82
C LEU A 109 -18.29 14.22 1.37
N TRP A 110 -17.54 15.00 0.60
CA TRP A 110 -18.03 16.25 0.02
C TRP A 110 -19.22 16.01 -0.90
N ALA A 111 -19.11 15.08 -1.85
CA ALA A 111 -20.17 14.76 -2.79
C ALA A 111 -21.38 14.10 -2.11
N LEU A 112 -21.18 13.31 -1.05
CA LEU A 112 -22.26 12.79 -0.21
C LEU A 112 -23.02 13.92 0.50
N ALA A 113 -22.31 14.94 0.99
CA ALA A 113 -22.93 16.14 1.58
C ALA A 113 -23.76 16.93 0.56
N HIS A 114 -23.45 16.80 -0.74
CA HIS A 114 -24.23 17.38 -1.85
C HIS A 114 -25.34 16.45 -2.35
N GLY A 115 -25.63 15.35 -1.64
CA GLY A 115 -26.72 14.43 -1.95
C GLY A 115 -26.43 13.42 -3.06
N GLN A 116 -25.17 13.29 -3.50
CA GLN A 116 -24.81 12.26 -4.48
C GLN A 116 -24.53 10.91 -3.81
N ALA A 117 -25.06 9.84 -4.38
CA ALA A 117 -24.76 8.47 -3.96
C ALA A 117 -23.39 8.04 -4.53
N VAL A 118 -22.32 8.32 -3.78
CA VAL A 118 -20.93 8.00 -4.18
C VAL A 118 -20.47 6.63 -3.68
N VAL A 119 -21.27 5.99 -2.82
CA VAL A 119 -20.93 4.71 -2.19
C VAL A 119 -21.59 3.57 -2.96
N GLU A 120 -20.75 2.73 -3.59
CA GLU A 120 -21.21 1.51 -4.24
C GLU A 120 -21.33 0.36 -3.23
N TRP A 121 -22.56 -0.11 -3.02
CA TRP A 121 -22.86 -1.17 -2.05
C TRP A 121 -22.74 -2.59 -2.62
N HIS A 122 -22.56 -2.73 -3.93
CA HIS A 122 -22.51 -4.03 -4.61
C HIS A 122 -21.21 -4.79 -4.31
N ASN A 123 -20.13 -4.05 -4.10
CA ASN A 123 -18.76 -4.56 -4.03
C ASN A 123 -18.10 -4.18 -2.70
N LEU A 124 -18.63 -4.71 -1.60
CA LEU A 124 -18.20 -4.41 -0.22
C LEU A 124 -16.69 -4.63 0.01
N HIS A 125 -16.08 -5.57 -0.70
CA HIS A 125 -14.64 -5.84 -0.64
C HIS A 125 -13.81 -4.58 -0.91
N TYR A 126 -14.05 -3.89 -2.03
CA TYR A 126 -13.32 -2.68 -2.40
C TYR A 126 -13.57 -1.53 -1.43
N LEU A 127 -14.79 -1.44 -0.89
CA LEU A 127 -15.14 -0.45 0.13
C LEU A 127 -14.32 -0.67 1.41
N ILE A 128 -14.23 -1.91 1.89
CA ILE A 128 -13.43 -2.26 3.08
C ILE A 128 -11.95 -1.92 2.83
N VAL A 129 -11.38 -2.33 1.70
CA VAL A 129 -9.97 -2.08 1.37
C VAL A 129 -9.67 -0.58 1.29
N SER A 130 -10.58 0.20 0.70
CA SER A 130 -10.42 1.66 0.58
C SER A 130 -10.37 2.36 1.95
N ILE A 131 -11.19 1.93 2.90
CA ILE A 131 -11.18 2.46 4.28
C ILE A 131 -9.89 2.03 4.98
N LEU A 132 -9.49 0.77 4.77
CA LEU A 132 -8.30 0.20 5.38
C LEU A 132 -7.01 0.92 4.91
N LEU A 133 -6.99 1.38 3.65
CA LEU A 133 -5.90 2.17 3.06
C LEU A 133 -5.64 3.51 3.74
N LEU A 134 -6.61 4.08 4.47
CA LEU A 134 -6.43 5.30 5.25
C LEU A 134 -5.44 5.09 6.41
N TYR A 135 -5.35 3.85 6.92
CA TYR A 135 -4.57 3.51 8.10
C TYR A 135 -3.04 3.59 7.89
N PRO A 136 -2.44 3.01 6.83
CA PRO A 136 -1.01 3.15 6.54
C PRO A 136 -0.53 4.61 6.48
N ALA A 137 -1.26 5.49 5.79
CA ALA A 137 -0.95 6.92 5.69
C ALA A 137 -0.91 7.56 7.08
N TYR A 138 -1.98 7.37 7.85
CA TYR A 138 -2.09 7.92 9.20
C TYR A 138 -0.97 7.40 10.12
N LEU A 139 -0.71 6.09 10.10
CA LEU A 139 0.34 5.48 10.92
C LEU A 139 1.73 6.03 10.52
N CYS A 140 2.02 6.14 9.23
CA CYS A 140 3.28 6.68 8.72
C CYS A 140 3.49 8.13 9.17
N LEU A 141 2.51 9.01 8.96
CA LEU A 141 2.56 10.41 9.39
C LEU A 141 2.72 10.53 10.91
N ARG A 142 1.96 9.76 11.67
CA ARG A 142 2.03 9.79 13.13
C ARG A 142 3.42 9.37 13.65
N LEU A 143 4.01 8.32 13.08
CA LEU A 143 5.33 7.85 13.49
C LEU A 143 6.43 8.86 13.13
N LEU A 144 6.34 9.48 11.95
CA LEU A 144 7.23 10.57 11.55
C LEU A 144 7.10 11.77 12.49
N TRP A 145 5.87 12.14 12.87
CA TRP A 145 5.59 13.24 13.79
C TRP A 145 6.17 13.00 15.20
N ILE A 146 5.93 11.81 15.78
CA ILE A 146 6.46 11.45 17.10
C ILE A 146 7.99 11.55 17.10
N ARG A 147 8.62 11.05 16.05
CA ARG A 147 10.08 11.10 15.91
C ARG A 147 10.61 12.53 15.73
N TYR A 148 9.94 13.33 14.89
CA TYR A 148 10.29 14.75 14.71
C TYR A 148 10.24 15.50 16.05
N ARG A 149 9.20 15.27 16.85
CA ARG A 149 9.06 15.83 18.18
C ARG A 149 10.16 15.37 19.15
N GLN A 150 10.52 14.09 19.14
CA GLN A 150 11.60 13.54 19.97
C GLN A 150 12.95 14.18 19.63
N ARG A 151 13.26 14.32 18.33
CA ARG A 151 14.50 14.93 17.86
C ARG A 151 14.58 16.42 18.22
N ASN A 152 13.50 17.17 18.07
CA ASN A 152 13.47 18.58 18.45
C ASN A 152 13.64 18.78 19.96
N SER A 153 13.12 17.86 20.78
CA SER A 153 13.26 17.93 22.23
C SER A 153 14.70 17.68 22.68
N MET A 154 15.42 16.75 22.03
CA MET A 154 16.84 16.47 22.30
C MET A 154 17.76 17.63 21.86
N ASN A 155 17.49 18.24 20.70
CA ASN A 155 18.27 19.39 20.25
C ASN A 155 18.10 20.60 21.18
N ALA A 156 16.90 20.78 21.76
CA ALA A 156 16.63 21.86 22.70
C ALA A 156 17.40 21.68 24.02
N SER A 157 17.52 20.46 24.53
CA SER A 157 18.32 20.19 25.73
C SER A 157 19.83 20.41 25.50
N ASP A 158 20.36 20.01 24.34
CA ASP A 158 21.78 20.22 24.01
C ASP A 158 22.13 21.71 23.84
N SER A 159 21.18 22.54 23.39
CA SER A 159 21.39 23.99 23.24
C SER A 159 21.31 24.79 24.56
N SER A 160 20.92 24.16 25.66
CA SER A 160 20.75 24.79 26.98
C SER A 160 21.89 24.51 27.96
N VAL A 161 22.96 23.85 27.50
CA VAL A 161 24.21 23.56 28.21
C VAL A 161 25.32 24.39 27.59
#